data_AF-A0A952C9H6-F1
#
_entry.id   AF-A0A952C9H6-F1
#
_cell.length_a   1.000
_cell.length_b   1.000
_cell.length_c   1.000
_cell.angle_alpha   90.00
_cell.angle_beta   90.00
_cell.angle_gamma   90.00
#
_symmetry.space_group_name_H-M   'P 1'
#
loop_
_entity.id
_entity.type
_entity.pdbx_description
1 polymer ?
#
loop_
_entity_poly.entity_id
_entity_poly.type
_entity_poly.pdbx_seq_one_letter_code
_entity_poly.pdbx_strand_id
1 'polypeptide(L)'
;ARRLFYIDGENSVPKRKKTLEAFHRSGNGILVCTQQSLKSSVNIPYCNRCIIESLQWNIPRISQFYFRFIRFDSTRHTQVHFVNYENTIELNLLALLMAKEKLNDFIKTTNETTTAAIYEEFGIDLNILDSLIQKNYDADGKLYLTWGKQNIY
;
A
#
# COMPACT_ATOMS: atom_id res chain seq x y z
N ALA A 1 -14.99 -17.23 15.80
CA ALA A 1 -15.00 -16.40 14.58
C ALA A 1 -14.55 -14.98 14.92
N ARG A 2 -13.81 -14.29 14.04
CA ARG A 2 -13.42 -12.88 14.25
C ARG A 2 -14.58 -11.97 13.86
N ARG A 3 -14.90 -10.97 14.68
CA ARG A 3 -15.99 -10.02 14.39
C ARG A 3 -15.57 -9.00 13.35
N LEU A 4 -16.40 -8.79 12.34
CA LEU A 4 -16.19 -7.77 11.31
C LEU A 4 -16.73 -6.41 11.76
N PHE A 5 -15.93 -5.37 11.54
CA PHE A 5 -16.28 -3.97 11.73
C PHE A 5 -16.08 -3.25 10.39
N TYR A 6 -16.97 -2.31 10.07
CA TYR A 6 -16.98 -1.64 8.78
C TYR A 6 -17.10 -0.12 8.94
N ILE A 7 -16.28 0.62 8.21
CA ILE A 7 -16.26 2.09 8.19
C ILE A 7 -16.02 2.58 6.75
N ASP A 8 -16.89 3.44 6.24
CA ASP A 8 -16.75 4.10 4.94
C ASP A 8 -16.90 5.63 5.06
N GLY A 9 -17.00 6.29 3.90
CA GLY A 9 -17.12 7.75 3.80
C GLY A 9 -18.45 8.31 4.31
N GLU A 10 -19.48 7.50 4.48
CA GLU A 10 -20.82 7.92 4.90
C GLU A 10 -21.00 7.86 6.43
N ASN A 11 -20.12 7.14 7.13
CA ASN A 11 -20.13 7.09 8.58
C ASN A 11 -19.84 8.47 9.20
N SER A 12 -20.81 9.00 9.94
CA SER A 12 -20.62 10.19 10.78
C SER A 12 -19.51 10.00 11.82
N VAL A 13 -18.90 11.10 12.27
CA VAL A 13 -17.82 11.08 13.28
C VAL A 13 -18.20 10.27 14.53
N PRO A 14 -19.40 10.43 15.14
CA PRO A 14 -19.80 9.64 16.30
C PRO A 14 -19.94 8.15 16.00
N LYS A 15 -20.53 7.79 14.85
CA LYS A 15 -20.69 6.40 14.42
C LYS A 15 -19.33 5.74 14.23
N ARG A 16 -18.38 6.45 13.59
CA ARG A 16 -16.99 5.99 13.41
C ARG A 16 -16.31 5.74 14.76
N LYS A 17 -16.39 6.68 15.72
CA LYS A 17 -15.83 6.50 17.07
C LYS A 17 -16.40 5.26 17.77
N LYS A 18 -17.73 5.10 17.77
CA LYS A 18 -18.40 3.95 18.37
C LYS A 18 -17.95 2.62 17.76
N THR A 19 -17.80 2.55 16.43
CA THR A 19 -17.29 1.37 15.74
C THR A 19 -15.85 1.05 16.15
N LEU A 20 -14.98 2.06 16.24
CA LEU A 20 -13.58 1.88 16.64
C LEU A 20 -13.44 1.44 18.10
N GLU A 21 -14.25 1.97 19.01
CA GLU A 21 -14.28 1.51 20.41
C GLU A 21 -14.74 0.05 20.53
N ALA A 22 -15.74 -0.35 19.73
CA ALA A 22 -16.21 -1.73 19.71
C ALA A 22 -15.17 -2.67 19.08
N PHE A 23 -14.46 -2.20 18.05
CA PHE A 23 -13.33 -2.90 17.44
C PHE A 23 -12.19 -3.09 18.45
N HIS A 24 -11.80 -2.04 19.17
CA HIS A 24 -10.79 -2.11 20.23
C HIS A 24 -11.16 -3.16 21.29
N ARG A 25 -12.39 -3.11 21.81
CA ARG A 25 -12.90 -4.05 22.82
C ARG A 25 -12.96 -5.49 22.34
N SER A 26 -13.05 -5.74 21.03
CA SER A 26 -13.10 -7.10 20.48
C SER A 26 -11.78 -7.87 20.63
N GLY A 27 -10.64 -7.17 20.72
CA GLY A 27 -9.30 -7.75 20.83
C GLY A 27 -8.79 -8.48 19.57
N ASN A 28 -9.66 -9.15 18.80
CA ASN A 28 -9.30 -9.95 17.62
C ASN A 28 -10.19 -9.69 16.38
N GLY A 29 -10.94 -8.59 16.37
CA GLY A 29 -11.81 -8.22 15.25
C GLY A 29 -11.05 -7.94 13.95
N ILE A 30 -11.81 -7.77 12.87
CA ILE A 30 -11.31 -7.30 11.58
C ILE A 30 -12.01 -5.98 11.28
N LEU A 31 -11.23 -4.93 11.00
CA LEU A 31 -11.75 -3.65 10.53
C LEU A 31 -11.57 -3.59 9.01
N VAL A 32 -12.67 -3.53 8.28
CA VAL A 32 -12.68 -3.21 6.85
C VAL A 32 -13.06 -1.75 6.71
N CYS A 33 -12.24 -0.97 6.02
CA CYS A 33 -12.53 0.42 5.80
C CYS A 33 -11.94 0.93 4.49
N THR A 34 -12.57 1.93 3.89
CA THR A 34 -11.93 2.64 2.78
C THR A 34 -10.80 3.51 3.32
N GLN A 35 -9.70 3.64 2.57
CA GLN A 35 -8.54 4.42 3.03
C GLN A 35 -8.90 5.88 3.35
N GLN A 36 -9.92 6.44 2.68
CA GLN A 36 -10.40 7.80 2.90
C GLN A 36 -11.38 7.94 4.06
N SER A 37 -11.94 6.85 4.60
CA SER A 37 -12.97 6.92 5.67
C SER A 37 -12.39 7.25 7.04
N LEU A 38 -11.14 6.86 7.28
CA LEU A 38 -10.41 7.20 8.48
C LEU A 38 -9.85 8.62 8.29
N LYS A 39 -10.66 9.65 8.48
CA LYS A 39 -10.22 11.07 8.49
C LYS A 39 -10.06 11.59 9.92
N SER A 40 -9.60 12.84 10.06
CA SER A 40 -9.68 13.61 11.31
C SER A 40 -8.86 13.02 12.47
N SER A 41 -7.55 12.80 12.25
CA SER A 41 -6.60 12.39 13.30
C SER A 41 -7.00 11.16 14.12
N VAL A 42 -7.82 10.27 13.55
CA VAL A 42 -8.12 8.96 14.14
C VAL A 42 -6.82 8.18 14.37
N ASN A 43 -6.69 7.65 15.59
CA ASN A 43 -5.57 6.85 16.06
C ASN A 43 -6.08 5.47 16.46
N ILE A 44 -5.40 4.42 15.98
CA ILE A 44 -5.75 3.02 16.21
C ILE A 44 -4.47 2.25 16.60
N PRO A 45 -3.76 2.66 17.68
CA PRO A 45 -2.46 2.09 18.05
C PRO A 45 -2.55 0.63 18.54
N TYR A 46 -3.76 0.16 18.85
CA TYR A 46 -4.05 -1.20 19.30
C TYR A 46 -4.16 -2.21 18.14
N CYS A 47 -4.20 -1.73 16.89
CA CYS A 47 -4.17 -2.57 15.70
C CYS A 47 -2.75 -2.58 15.13
N ASN A 48 -2.11 -3.75 15.13
CA ASN A 48 -0.71 -3.90 14.72
C ASN A 48 -0.54 -4.69 13.42
N ARG A 49 -1.62 -4.94 12.67
CA ARG A 49 -1.56 -5.52 11.34
C ARG A 49 -2.49 -4.75 10.42
N CYS A 50 -1.92 -4.07 9.43
CA CYS A 50 -2.63 -3.35 8.39
C CYS A 50 -2.38 -4.06 7.06
N ILE A 51 -3.46 -4.36 6.33
CA ILE A 51 -3.37 -4.91 4.97
C ILE A 51 -3.91 -3.84 4.04
N ILE A 52 -3.09 -3.48 3.05
CA ILE A 52 -3.41 -2.53 2.00
C ILE A 52 -3.56 -3.36 0.73
N GLU A 53 -4.81 -3.64 0.41
CA GLU A 53 -5.25 -4.47 -0.71
C GLU A 53 -5.09 -3.79 -2.07
N SER A 54 -5.01 -2.47 -2.09
CA SER A 54 -4.91 -1.69 -3.32
C SER A 54 -3.96 -0.51 -3.17
N LEU A 55 -3.04 -0.35 -4.13
CA LEU A 55 -2.17 0.80 -4.21
C LEU A 55 -2.92 2.03 -4.72
N GLN A 56 -2.76 3.15 -4.04
CA GLN A 56 -3.08 4.46 -4.60
C GLN A 56 -1.92 5.01 -5.42
N TRP A 57 -2.18 5.94 -6.32
CA TRP A 57 -1.19 6.64 -7.16
C TRP A 57 -0.16 7.51 -6.41
N ASN A 58 -0.21 7.55 -5.08
CA ASN A 58 0.61 8.42 -4.24
C ASN A 58 0.91 7.80 -2.86
N ILE A 59 2.17 7.45 -2.59
CA ILE A 59 2.63 6.88 -1.31
C ILE A 59 2.26 7.77 -0.10
N PRO A 60 2.47 9.11 -0.12
CA PRO A 60 2.01 10.00 0.96
C PRO A 60 0.55 9.85 1.39
N ARG A 61 -0.38 9.53 0.48
CA ARG A 61 -1.79 9.28 0.86
C ARG A 61 -1.96 7.95 1.56
N ILE A 62 -1.26 6.92 1.07
CA ILE A 62 -1.25 5.59 1.66
C ILE A 62 -0.60 5.64 3.04
N SER A 63 0.49 6.38 3.20
CA SER A 63 1.18 6.59 4.46
C SER A 63 0.35 7.33 5.48
N GLN A 64 -0.36 8.38 5.07
CA GLN A 64 -1.32 9.05 5.94
C GLN A 64 -2.39 8.09 6.49
N PHE A 65 -2.78 7.06 5.72
CA PHE A 65 -3.69 6.02 6.18
C PHE A 65 -3.01 5.06 7.16
N TYR A 66 -1.89 4.42 6.80
CA TYR A 66 -1.28 3.41 7.67
C TYR A 66 -0.61 3.99 8.92
N PHE A 67 -0.21 5.26 8.92
CA PHE A 67 0.29 5.96 10.12
C PHE A 67 -0.78 6.13 11.22
N ARG A 68 -2.05 5.82 10.94
CA ARG A 68 -3.08 5.73 11.99
C ARG A 68 -2.87 4.55 12.93
N PHE A 69 -2.18 3.51 12.44
CA PHE A 69 -1.84 2.29 13.16
C PHE A 69 -0.40 2.29 13.68
N ILE A 70 0.44 3.23 13.23
CA ILE A 70 1.83 3.39 13.68
C ILE A 70 1.90 4.65 14.52
N ARG A 71 1.86 4.49 15.85
CA ARG A 71 1.94 5.60 16.80
C ARG A 71 2.99 5.35 17.88
N PHE A 72 3.50 6.42 18.46
CA PHE A 72 4.51 6.36 19.52
C PHE A 72 4.05 5.55 20.75
N ASP A 73 2.75 5.57 21.04
CA ASP A 73 2.10 4.85 22.14
C ASP A 73 1.64 3.41 21.76
N SER A 74 2.08 2.89 20.61
CA SER A 74 1.75 1.51 20.21
C SER A 74 2.52 0.51 21.07
N THR A 75 1.82 -0.46 21.65
CA THR A 75 2.43 -1.49 22.51
C THR A 75 3.05 -2.66 21.73
N ARG A 76 2.79 -2.74 20.43
CA ARG A 76 3.31 -3.79 19.53
C ARG A 76 3.84 -3.16 18.24
N HIS A 77 4.82 -3.81 17.62
CA HIS A 77 5.26 -3.45 16.27
C HIS A 77 4.12 -3.65 15.27
N THR A 78 3.81 -2.60 14.52
CA THR A 78 2.78 -2.61 13.48
C THR A 78 3.37 -3.11 12.17
N GLN A 79 2.76 -4.14 11.60
CA GLN A 79 3.09 -4.68 10.29
C GLN A 79 2.14 -4.10 9.24
N VAL A 80 2.69 -3.44 8.23
CA VAL A 80 1.92 -2.92 7.08
C VAL A 80 2.24 -3.79 5.88
N HIS A 81 1.23 -4.45 5.33
CA HIS A 81 1.36 -5.33 4.18
C HIS A 81 0.73 -4.67 2.96
N PHE A 82 1.54 -4.40 1.93
CA PHE A 82 1.06 -4.01 0.62
C PHE A 82 0.85 -5.28 -0.20
N VAL A 83 -0.37 -5.54 -0.61
CA VAL A 83 -0.70 -6.70 -1.45
C VAL A 83 -0.69 -6.25 -2.89
N ASN A 84 0.09 -6.95 -3.73
CA ASN A 84 0.16 -6.72 -5.17
C ASN A 84 0.12 -8.06 -5.89
N TYR A 85 -0.49 -8.10 -7.07
CA TYR A 85 -0.50 -9.29 -7.91
C TYR A 85 0.62 -9.28 -8.94
N GLU A 86 1.39 -10.37 -9.00
CA GLU A 86 2.41 -10.57 -10.01
C GLU A 86 1.84 -10.59 -11.42
N ASN A 87 2.63 -10.17 -12.42
CA ASN A 87 2.22 -10.17 -13.82
C ASN A 87 0.97 -9.33 -14.10
N THR A 88 0.74 -8.28 -13.30
CA THR A 88 -0.36 -7.33 -13.48
C THR A 88 0.14 -5.88 -13.54
N ILE A 89 -0.75 -4.97 -13.95
CA ILE A 89 -0.53 -3.52 -13.95
C ILE A 89 -0.15 -2.98 -12.57
N GLU A 90 -0.48 -3.68 -11.48
CA GLU A 90 -0.16 -3.25 -10.11
C GLU A 90 1.35 -3.18 -9.87
N LEU A 91 2.13 -4.05 -10.51
CA LEU A 91 3.60 -3.97 -10.41
C LEU A 91 4.16 -2.76 -11.13
N ASN A 92 3.61 -2.38 -12.29
CA ASN A 92 3.97 -1.14 -12.96
C ASN A 92 3.60 0.08 -12.11
N LEU A 93 2.45 0.04 -11.42
CA LEU A 93 2.07 1.08 -10.46
C LEU A 93 3.04 1.13 -9.28
N LEU A 94 3.43 -0.02 -8.71
CA LEU A 94 4.42 -0.09 -7.64
C LEU A 94 5.77 0.47 -8.08
N ALA A 95 6.27 0.09 -9.27
CA ALA A 95 7.51 0.63 -9.82
C ALA A 95 7.45 2.15 -10.02
N LEU A 96 6.32 2.67 -10.51
CA LEU A 96 6.09 4.10 -10.64
C LEU A 96 6.10 4.81 -9.27
N LEU A 97 5.48 4.21 -8.25
CA LEU A 97 5.50 4.74 -6.89
C LEU A 97 6.92 4.77 -6.31
N MET A 98 7.71 3.72 -6.53
CA MET A 98 9.11 3.68 -6.07
C MET A 98 9.98 4.72 -6.77
N ALA A 99 9.77 4.94 -8.08
CA ALA A 99 10.45 6.02 -8.80
C ALA A 99 10.09 7.41 -8.24
N LYS A 100 8.82 7.62 -7.86
CA LYS A 100 8.39 8.87 -7.20
C LYS A 100 8.99 9.01 -5.80
N GLU A 101 9.05 7.94 -5.01
CA GLU A 101 9.65 8.01 -3.68
C GLU A 101 11.15 8.29 -3.75
N LYS A 102 11.87 7.73 -4.73
CA LYS A 102 13.27 8.09 -5.00
C LYS A 102 13.45 9.59 -5.25
N LEU A 103 12.56 10.19 -6.05
CA LEU A 103 12.58 11.65 -6.28
C LEU A 103 12.25 12.41 -5.00
N ASN A 104 11.25 11.97 -4.24
CA ASN A 104 10.89 12.59 -2.96
C ASN A 104 12.04 12.52 -1.95
N ASP A 105 12.76 11.40 -1.89
CA ASP A 105 13.94 11.23 -1.03
C ASP A 105 15.06 12.18 -1.43
N PHE A 106 15.39 12.27 -2.73
CA PHE A 106 16.36 13.24 -3.24
C PHE A 106 16.00 14.68 -2.86
N ILE A 107 14.73 15.08 -2.99
CA ILE A 107 14.28 16.42 -2.61
C ILE A 107 14.42 16.66 -1.10
N LYS A 108 14.22 15.65 -0.26
CA LYS A 108 14.33 15.77 1.20
C LYS A 108 15.78 15.81 1.68
N THR A 109 16.64 14.97 1.11
CA THR A 109 17.99 14.72 1.62
C THR A 109 19.08 15.43 0.82
N THR A 110 18.78 15.89 -0.39
CA THR A 110 19.72 16.39 -1.41
C THR A 110 20.77 15.37 -1.87
N ASN A 111 20.58 14.09 -1.52
CA ASN A 111 21.47 12.99 -1.88
C ASN A 111 20.81 12.04 -2.88
N GLU A 112 21.59 11.49 -3.81
CA GLU A 112 21.09 10.50 -4.75
C GLU A 112 21.11 9.10 -4.13
N THR A 113 19.91 8.52 -3.99
CA THR A 113 19.72 7.13 -3.52
C THR A 113 19.54 6.18 -4.71
N THR A 114 20.01 4.94 -4.59
CA THR A 114 19.82 3.94 -5.66
C THR A 114 18.40 3.39 -5.67
N THR A 115 17.93 2.93 -6.83
CA THR A 115 16.61 2.29 -6.92
C THR A 115 16.52 1.04 -6.04
N ALA A 116 17.63 0.29 -5.92
CA ALA A 116 17.70 -0.90 -5.08
C ALA A 116 17.53 -0.58 -3.59
N ALA A 117 18.14 0.49 -3.09
CA ALA A 117 17.98 0.92 -1.69
C ALA A 117 16.53 1.31 -1.38
N ILE A 118 15.84 1.99 -2.31
CA ILE A 118 14.41 2.29 -2.15
C ILE A 118 13.59 1.00 -2.12
N TYR A 119 13.88 0.02 -2.98
CA TYR A 119 13.13 -1.23 -3.01
C TYR A 119 13.35 -2.03 -1.72
N GLU A 120 14.58 -2.06 -1.21
CA GLU A 120 14.93 -2.71 0.06
C GLU A 120 14.19 -2.08 1.26
N GLU A 121 14.09 -0.75 1.33
CA GLU A 121 13.34 -0.05 2.38
C GLU A 121 11.87 -0.49 2.43
N PHE A 122 11.26 -0.71 1.26
CA PHE A 122 9.88 -1.17 1.15
C PHE A 122 9.74 -2.71 1.16
N GLY A 123 10.84 -3.45 1.30
CA GLY A 123 10.84 -4.92 1.30
C GLY A 123 10.43 -5.55 -0.03
N ILE A 124 10.75 -4.89 -1.15
CA ILE A 124 10.40 -5.33 -2.51
C ILE A 124 11.58 -6.11 -3.11
N ASP A 125 11.32 -7.31 -3.60
CA ASP A 125 12.31 -8.08 -4.37
C ASP A 125 12.56 -7.43 -5.73
N LEU A 126 13.83 -7.25 -6.11
CA LEU A 126 14.26 -6.71 -7.40
C LEU A 126 13.81 -7.57 -8.58
N ASN A 127 13.54 -8.87 -8.38
CA ASN A 127 12.99 -9.77 -9.39
C ASN A 127 11.62 -9.32 -9.93
N ILE A 128 10.94 -8.39 -9.23
CA ILE A 128 9.72 -7.73 -9.73
C ILE A 128 9.90 -7.06 -11.10
N LEU A 129 11.13 -6.61 -11.42
CA LEU A 129 11.41 -5.91 -12.67
C LEU A 129 11.10 -6.77 -13.90
N ASP A 130 11.27 -8.09 -13.79
CA ASP A 130 10.97 -9.06 -14.88
C ASP A 130 9.46 -9.23 -15.11
N SER A 131 8.65 -8.86 -14.12
CA SER A 131 7.19 -8.97 -14.17
C SER A 131 6.51 -7.67 -14.62
N LEU A 132 7.28 -6.62 -14.91
CA LEU A 132 6.76 -5.34 -15.40
C LEU A 132 6.24 -5.46 -16.83
N ILE A 133 5.12 -4.78 -17.12
CA ILE A 133 4.63 -4.60 -18.48
C ILE A 133 5.59 -3.71 -19.26
N GLN A 134 6.08 -4.25 -20.38
CA GLN A 134 7.00 -3.62 -21.30
C GLN A 134 6.36 -3.43 -22.68
N LYS A 135 6.82 -2.40 -23.37
CA LYS A 135 6.39 -2.04 -24.72
C LYS A 135 7.40 -2.59 -25.72
N ASN A 136 6.98 -3.46 -26.64
CA ASN A 136 7.83 -4.07 -27.66
C ASN A 136 7.27 -3.88 -29.07
N TYR A 137 8.11 -4.09 -30.07
CA TYR A 137 7.73 -4.01 -31.49
C TYR A 137 8.17 -5.29 -32.19
N ASP A 138 7.34 -5.80 -33.11
CA ASP A 138 7.70 -6.95 -33.93
C ASP A 138 8.55 -6.53 -35.14
N ALA A 139 8.93 -7.49 -35.97
CA ALA A 139 9.73 -7.25 -37.17
C ALA A 139 9.03 -6.33 -38.18
N ASP A 140 7.70 -6.25 -38.15
CA ASP A 140 6.87 -5.39 -39.00
C ASP A 140 6.61 -4.02 -38.35
N GLY A 141 7.21 -3.74 -37.18
CA GLY A 141 7.07 -2.49 -36.44
C GLY A 141 5.73 -2.36 -35.70
N LYS A 142 4.95 -3.44 -35.58
CA LYS A 142 3.69 -3.44 -34.84
C LYS A 142 3.95 -3.57 -33.34
N LEU A 143 3.24 -2.73 -32.59
CA LEU A 143 3.30 -2.67 -31.14
C LEU A 143 2.67 -3.90 -30.48
N TYR A 144 3.36 -4.50 -29.52
CA TYR A 144 2.79 -5.45 -28.56
C TYR A 144 3.31 -5.21 -27.13
N LEU A 145 2.62 -5.77 -26.14
CA LEU A 145 2.96 -5.65 -24.72
C LEU A 145 3.40 -7.03 -24.19
N THR A 146 4.48 -7.05 -23.41
CA THR A 146 4.98 -8.27 -22.74
C THR A 146 5.09 -8.04 -21.25
N TRP A 147 4.90 -9.08 -20.44
CA TRP A 147 5.16 -9.06 -19.00
C TRP A 147 5.35 -10.49 -18.50
N GLY A 148 6.39 -10.73 -17.69
CA GLY A 148 6.68 -12.06 -17.16
C GLY A 148 6.73 -13.17 -18.22
N LYS A 149 6.41 -14.40 -17.83
CA LYS A 149 6.28 -15.55 -18.75
C LYS A 149 4.85 -15.64 -19.29
N GLN A 150 4.63 -15.06 -20.47
CA GLN A 150 3.37 -15.19 -21.19
C GLN A 150 3.35 -16.50 -21.97
N ASN A 151 2.83 -17.57 -21.38
CA ASN A 151 2.46 -18.76 -22.12
C ASN A 151 1.14 -18.47 -22.85
N ILE A 152 1.23 -17.88 -24.04
CA ILE A 152 0.07 -17.71 -24.91
C ILE A 152 -0.16 -19.07 -25.59
N TYR A 153 -1.21 -19.78 -25.19
CA TYR A 153 -1.68 -21.02 -25.84
C TYR A 153 -2.60 -20.69 -27.02
#